data_AF-A0A8J2ZKC0-F1
#
_entry.id   AF-A0A8J2ZKC0-F1
#
_cell.length_a   1.000
_cell.length_b   1.000
_cell.length_c   1.000
_cell.angle_alpha   90.00
_cell.angle_beta   90.00
_cell.angle_gamma   90.00
#
_symmetry.space_group_name_H-M   'P 1'
#
loop_
_entity.id
_entity.type
_entity.pdbx_description
1 polymer ?
#
loop_
_entity_poly.entity_id
_entity_poly.type
_entity_poly.pdbx_seq_one_letter_code
_entity_poly.pdbx_strand_id
1 'polypeptide(L)'
;MARTVEAYGRIDRFVNNASINGVIKPTEELTFENYQTVLGINVTGAAIGRKHVVAQRKTQGSGTIVTSASNGRPLGDPARAPVSP
;
A
#
# COMPACT_ATOMS: atom_id res chain seq x y z
N MET A 1 -5.80 11.19 7.59
CA MET A 1 -4.75 12.06 8.16
C MET A 1 -5.33 13.25 8.91
N ALA A 2 -6.16 14.10 8.29
CA ALA A 2 -6.77 15.26 8.95
C ALA A 2 -7.43 14.93 10.31
N ARG A 3 -8.34 13.94 10.34
CA ARG A 3 -9.00 13.49 11.58
C ARG A 3 -8.03 13.05 12.70
N THR A 4 -6.91 12.44 12.34
CA THR A 4 -5.88 12.01 13.31
C THR A 4 -5.14 13.22 13.87
N VAL A 5 -4.79 14.19 13.01
CA VAL A 5 -4.14 15.44 13.44
C VAL A 5 -5.09 16.28 14.29
N GLU A 6 -6.38 16.33 13.95
CA GLU A 6 -7.41 17.02 14.73
C GLU A 6 -7.54 16.41 16.14
N ALA A 7 -7.57 15.07 16.25
CA ALA A 7 -7.74 14.39 17.52
C ALA A 7 -6.48 14.39 18.40
N TYR A 8 -5.28 14.35 17.81
CA TYR A 8 -4.02 14.11 18.53
C TYR A 8 -2.95 15.20 18.34
N GLY A 9 -3.24 16.23 17.55
CA GLY A 9 -2.33 17.35 17.23
C GLY A 9 -1.17 17.01 16.29
N ARG A 10 -0.77 15.74 16.19
CA ARG A 10 0.40 15.32 15.41
C ARG A 10 0.33 13.89 14.87
N ILE A 11 1.24 13.57 13.94
CA ILE A 11 1.52 12.20 13.49
C ILE A 11 3.01 11.90 13.65
N ASP A 12 3.34 11.00 14.58
CA ASP A 12 4.72 10.57 14.85
C ASP A 12 5.14 9.35 14.03
N ARG A 13 4.22 8.39 13.89
CA ARG A 13 4.48 7.14 13.21
C ARG A 13 3.33 6.84 12.27
N PHE A 14 3.66 6.62 11.01
CA PHE A 14 2.72 6.12 10.01
C PHE A 14 3.18 4.76 9.51
N VAL A 15 2.31 3.76 9.62
CA VAL A 15 2.56 2.42 9.14
C VAL A 15 1.60 2.16 7.97
N ASN A 16 2.17 2.06 6.79
CA ASN A 16 1.43 1.68 5.60
C ASN A 16 1.48 0.15 5.43
N ASN A 17 0.42 -0.52 5.88
CA ASN A 17 0.33 -1.99 5.93
C ASN A 17 -0.85 -2.57 5.15
N ALA A 18 -1.72 -1.74 4.56
CA ALA A 18 -2.86 -2.24 3.81
C ALA A 18 -2.37 -2.92 2.53
N SER A 19 -2.69 -4.21 2.36
CA SER A 19 -2.38 -4.97 1.15
C SER A 19 -3.39 -6.08 0.94
N ILE A 20 -3.68 -6.39 -0.32
CA ILE A 20 -4.49 -7.53 -0.73
C ILE A 20 -3.73 -8.40 -1.72
N ASN A 21 -4.09 -9.70 -1.76
CA ASN A 21 -3.57 -10.61 -2.77
C ASN A 21 -4.37 -10.56 -4.09
N GLY A 22 -5.52 -9.88 -4.12
CA GLY A 22 -6.41 -9.90 -5.28
C GLY A 22 -7.04 -11.27 -5.52
N VAL A 23 -7.47 -11.47 -6.77
CA VAL A 23 -8.07 -12.72 -7.24
C VAL A 23 -6.96 -13.70 -7.60
N ILE A 24 -7.05 -14.93 -7.10
CA ILE A 24 -6.09 -16.01 -7.38
C ILE A 24 -6.68 -16.90 -8.46
N LYS A 25 -6.19 -16.77 -9.69
CA LYS A 25 -6.61 -17.52 -10.87
C LYS A 25 -5.43 -17.69 -11.84
N PRO A 26 -5.51 -18.64 -12.80
CA PRO A 26 -4.62 -18.65 -13.96
C PRO A 26 -4.58 -17.28 -14.64
N THR A 27 -3.42 -16.93 -15.19
CA THR A 27 -3.15 -15.59 -15.75
C THR A 27 -4.16 -15.19 -16.83
N GLU A 28 -4.55 -16.14 -17.67
CA GLU A 28 -5.50 -15.98 -18.77
C GLU A 28 -6.95 -15.71 -18.31
N GLU A 29 -7.27 -16.03 -17.05
CA GLU A 29 -8.58 -15.77 -16.45
C GLU A 29 -8.62 -14.46 -15.62
N LEU A 30 -7.47 -13.81 -15.44
CA LEU A 30 -7.41 -12.54 -14.71
C LEU A 30 -7.90 -11.39 -15.59
N THR A 31 -8.78 -10.58 -15.02
CA THR A 31 -9.23 -9.36 -15.69
C THR A 31 -8.30 -8.20 -15.40
N PHE A 32 -8.30 -7.19 -16.28
CA PHE A 32 -7.61 -5.94 -16.02
C PHE A 32 -8.09 -5.26 -14.73
N GLU A 33 -9.38 -5.38 -14.41
CA GLU A 33 -9.95 -4.88 -13.16
C GLU A 33 -9.35 -5.55 -11.92
N ASN A 34 -9.07 -6.86 -11.97
CA ASN A 34 -8.38 -7.56 -10.88
C ASN A 34 -6.99 -6.97 -10.63
N TYR A 35 -6.25 -6.69 -11.71
CA TYR A 35 -4.94 -6.05 -11.63
C TYR A 35 -5.02 -4.62 -11.08
N GLN A 36 -5.95 -3.81 -11.59
CA GLN A 36 -6.17 -2.45 -11.12
C GLN A 36 -6.54 -2.39 -9.64
N THR A 37 -7.31 -3.36 -9.13
CA THR A 37 -7.68 -3.43 -7.72
C THR A 37 -6.44 -3.64 -6.83
N VAL A 38 -5.57 -4.60 -7.20
CA VAL A 38 -4.34 -4.88 -6.45
C VAL A 38 -3.40 -3.68 -6.48
N LEU A 39 -3.15 -3.09 -7.65
CA LEU A 39 -2.32 -1.89 -7.76
C LEU A 39 -2.92 -0.68 -7.02
N GLY A 40 -4.23 -0.51 -7.14
CA GLY A 40 -4.99 0.56 -6.51
C GLY A 40 -4.81 0.57 -5.00
N ILE A 41 -4.84 -0.61 -4.37
CA ILE A 41 -4.68 -0.75 -2.91
C ILE A 41 -3.19 -0.77 -2.52
N ASN A 42 -2.41 -1.68 -3.09
CA ASN A 42 -1.07 -1.99 -2.60
C ASN A 42 -0.04 -0.92 -2.99
N VAL A 43 -0.25 -0.22 -4.11
CA VAL A 43 0.73 0.74 -4.67
C VAL A 43 0.19 2.17 -4.61
N THR A 44 -0.95 2.43 -5.25
CA THR A 44 -1.51 3.77 -5.37
C THR A 44 -2.02 4.28 -4.02
N GLY A 45 -2.81 3.48 -3.30
CA GLY A 45 -3.32 3.84 -1.96
C GLY A 45 -2.18 4.08 -0.97
N ALA A 46 -1.17 3.22 -1.00
CA ALA A 46 0.08 3.36 -0.28
C ALA A 46 0.79 4.70 -0.54
N ALA A 47 0.96 5.07 -1.81
CA ALA A 47 1.60 6.31 -2.22
C ALA A 47 0.80 7.55 -1.79
N ILE A 48 -0.52 7.53 -1.96
CA ILE A 48 -1.42 8.62 -1.55
C ILE A 48 -1.39 8.80 -0.03
N GLY A 49 -1.50 7.73 0.75
CA GLY A 49 -1.39 7.79 2.21
C GLY A 49 -0.08 8.41 2.66
N ARG A 50 1.04 8.00 2.04
CA ARG A 50 2.36 8.56 2.31
C ARG A 50 2.46 10.04 1.95
N LYS A 51 1.90 10.48 0.82
CA LYS A 51 1.88 11.89 0.38
C LYS A 51 1.34 12.81 1.48
N HIS A 52 0.21 12.45 2.09
CA HIS A 52 -0.40 13.25 3.15
C HIS A 52 0.42 13.26 4.44
N VAL A 53 1.04 12.13 4.81
CA VAL A 53 1.90 12.07 6.00
C VAL A 53 3.18 12.86 5.81
N VAL A 54 3.78 12.81 4.61
CA VAL A 54 4.96 13.62 4.29
C VAL A 54 4.64 15.11 4.40
N ALA A 55 3.48 15.55 3.90
CA ALA A 55 3.04 16.93 4.05
C ALA A 55 2.95 17.34 5.53
N GLN A 56 2.31 16.53 6.37
CA GLN A 56 2.21 16.79 7.81
C GLN A 56 3.58 16.78 8.51
N ARG A 57 4.45 15.81 8.18
CA ARG A 57 5.79 15.71 8.75
C ARG A 57 6.65 16.92 8.41
N LYS A 58 6.51 17.51 7.21
CA LYS A 58 7.22 18.73 6.83
C LYS A 58 6.82 19.91 7.72
N THR A 59 5.54 20.07 8.03
CA THR A 59 5.05 21.12 8.94
C THR A 59 5.56 20.91 10.39
N GLN A 60 5.65 19.66 10.85
CA GLN A 60 6.07 19.32 12.22
C GLN A 60 7.60 19.20 12.41
N GLY A 61 8.36 19.03 11.33
CA GLY A 61 9.80 18.77 11.35
C GLY A 61 10.23 17.37 11.84
N SER A 62 9.30 16.45 12.13
CA SER A 62 9.63 15.13 12.71
C SER A 62 8.62 14.02 12.35
N GLY A 63 9.01 12.76 12.59
CA GLY A 63 8.18 11.55 12.45
C GLY A 63 8.85 10.43 11.66
N THR A 64 8.22 9.26 11.56
CA THR A 64 8.72 8.06 10.86
C THR A 64 7.62 7.45 10.00
N ILE A 65 7.99 6.97 8.81
CA ILE A 65 7.11 6.23 7.91
C ILE A 65 7.66 4.82 7.75
N VAL A 66 6.84 3.83 8.07
CA VAL A 66 7.12 2.41 7.83
C VAL A 66 6.19 1.94 6.71
N THR A 67 6.73 1.22 5.74
CA THR A 67 5.93 0.59 4.68
C THR A 67 6.20 -0.89 4.71
N SER A 68 5.13 -1.67 4.82
CA SER A 68 5.21 -3.12 4.70
C SER A 68 5.42 -3.46 3.24
N ALA A 69 6.46 -4.25 2.97
CA ALA A 69 6.73 -4.84 1.67
C ALA A 69 6.84 -6.35 1.87
N SER A 70 6.32 -7.12 0.92
CA SER A 70 6.55 -8.56 0.90
C SER A 70 7.78 -8.84 0.05
N ASN A 71 8.71 -9.64 0.57
CA ASN A 71 9.64 -10.35 -0.30
C ASN A 71 8.79 -11.39 -1.03
N GLY A 72 8.59 -11.23 -2.34
CA GLY A 72 7.85 -12.19 -3.15
C GLY A 72 8.38 -13.60 -2.97
N ARG A 73 7.49 -14.60 -3.03
CA ARG A 73 7.89 -16.02 -3.11
C ARG A 73 8.71 -16.26 -4.38
N PRO A 74 9.51 -17.35 -4.46
CA PRO A 74 10.32 -17.65 -5.64
C PRO A 74 9.49 -17.52 -6.92
N LEU A 75 10.05 -16.84 -7.93
CA LEU A 75 9.43 -16.63 -9.24
C LEU A 75 8.81 -17.93 -9.77
N GLY A 76 7.52 -17.89 -10.16
CA GLY A 76 6.93 -18.93 -11.01
C GLY A 76 5.81 -19.80 -10.44
N ASP A 77 5.09 -19.39 -9.39
CA ASP A 77 3.84 -20.07 -8.99
C ASP A 77 2.71 -19.69 -9.99
N PRO A 78 2.32 -20.59 -10.92
CA PRO A 78 1.34 -20.28 -11.97
C PRO A 78 -0.08 -20.11 -11.40
N ALA A 79 -0.32 -20.54 -10.16
CA ALA A 79 -1.63 -20.40 -9.53
C ALA A 79 -1.85 -19.01 -8.91
N ARG A 80 -0.82 -18.16 -8.75
CA ARG A 80 -0.89 -16.87 -8.00
C ARG A 80 -0.38 -15.67 -8.79
N ALA A 81 -0.76 -15.60 -10.07
CA ALA A 81 -0.22 -14.67 -11.05
C ALA A 81 -0.35 -13.14 -10.79
N PRO A 82 -1.19 -12.54 -9.92
CA PRO A 82 -1.24 -11.08 -9.79
C PRO A 82 -0.44 -10.47 -8.63
N VAL A 83 0.34 -11.25 -7.85
CA VAL A 83 1.02 -10.75 -6.64
C VAL A 83 2.55 -10.76 -6.67
N SER A 84 3.14 -11.10 -7.81
CA SER A 84 4.59 -10.99 -7.99
C SER A 84 4.89 -9.72 -8.81
N PRO A 85 5.89 -8.90 -8.42
CA PRO A 85 6.29 -7.72 -9.19
C PRO A 85 6.79 -8.09 -10.59
#